data_AF-A0A7C0ZQV8-F1
#
_entry.id   AF-A0A7C0ZQV8-F1
#
_cell.length_a   1.000
_cell.length_b   1.000
_cell.length_c   1.000
_cell.angle_alpha   90.00
_cell.angle_beta   90.00
_cell.angle_gamma   90.00
#
_symmetry.space_group_name_H-M   'P 1'
#
loop_
_entity.id
_entity.type
_entity.pdbx_description
1 polymer ?
#
loop_
_entity_poly.entity_id
_entity_poly.type
_entity_poly.pdbx_seq_one_letter_code
_entity_poly.pdbx_strand_id
1 'polypeptide(L)'
;MPVMETKNSYSEPQRLHHRNLRSTRHMQKRSQQRGIGEEHICLAMDYGEAFFRQGLIFYVVGEKLLLMLPDHRLREKIKNLVVVVSPETNDVLTCYRSKKGMRHVRKKQKRLYT
;
A
#
# COMPACT_ATOMS: atom_id res chain seq x y z
N MET A 1 -24.67 28.97 -25.76
CA MET A 1 -23.39 28.87 -25.02
C MET A 1 -23.56 27.82 -23.93
N PRO A 2 -23.25 26.54 -24.17
CA PRO A 2 -23.38 25.52 -23.14
C PRO A 2 -22.20 25.57 -22.18
N VAL A 3 -22.52 25.74 -20.89
CA VAL A 3 -21.59 25.71 -19.77
C VAL A 3 -21.05 24.28 -19.64
N MET A 4 -19.74 24.13 -19.62
CA MET A 4 -19.06 22.85 -19.39
C MET A 4 -19.36 22.37 -17.96
N GLU A 5 -20.15 21.31 -17.82
CA GLU A 5 -20.30 20.57 -16.56
C GLU A 5 -18.97 19.90 -16.20
N THR A 6 -18.31 20.42 -15.17
CA THR A 6 -17.17 19.76 -14.52
C THR A 6 -17.66 18.47 -13.85
N LYS A 7 -17.37 17.32 -14.47
CA LYS A 7 -17.57 16.00 -13.86
C LYS A 7 -16.66 15.85 -12.63
N ASN A 8 -17.15 16.28 -11.48
CA ASN A 8 -16.59 15.92 -10.18
C ASN A 8 -17.11 14.53 -9.81
N SER A 9 -16.51 13.47 -10.39
CA SER A 9 -16.87 12.08 -10.12
C SER A 9 -15.88 11.45 -9.16
N TYR A 10 -15.73 12.01 -7.96
CA TYR A 10 -15.16 11.28 -6.84
C TYR A 10 -16.33 10.73 -6.02
N SER A 11 -16.86 9.61 -6.53
CA SER A 11 -17.81 8.75 -5.83
C SER A 11 -17.28 8.43 -4.44
N GLU A 12 -18.18 8.47 -3.46
CA GLU A 12 -18.01 8.07 -2.06
C GLU A 12 -17.03 6.90 -1.87
N PRO A 13 -16.26 6.82 -0.76
CA PRO A 13 -15.40 5.67 -0.48
C PRO A 13 -16.26 4.44 -0.16
N GLN A 14 -16.77 3.83 -1.21
CA GLN A 14 -17.64 2.66 -1.15
C GLN A 14 -16.81 1.44 -0.76
N ARG A 15 -17.08 0.96 0.46
CA ARG A 15 -16.86 -0.42 0.97
C ARG A 15 -15.39 -0.83 1.17
N LEU A 16 -15.01 -0.91 2.45
CA LEU A 16 -13.74 -1.46 2.94
C LEU A 16 -13.39 -2.79 2.25
N HIS A 17 -12.27 -2.79 1.53
CA HIS A 17 -11.83 -3.86 0.64
C HIS A 17 -11.43 -5.13 1.41
N HIS A 18 -12.28 -6.16 1.35
CA HIS A 18 -11.90 -7.54 1.69
C HIS A 18 -11.08 -8.13 0.52
N ARG A 19 -9.76 -7.89 0.51
CA ARG A 19 -8.88 -8.81 -0.23
C ARG A 19 -8.79 -10.10 0.56
N ASN A 20 -8.97 -11.25 -0.10
CA ASN A 20 -8.55 -12.53 0.46
C ASN A 20 -7.01 -12.54 0.52
N LEU A 21 -6.45 -11.99 1.59
CA LEU A 21 -5.01 -11.91 1.78
C LEU A 21 -4.49 -13.28 2.19
N ARG A 22 -3.82 -13.95 1.25
CA ARG A 22 -2.99 -15.10 1.57
C ARG A 22 -1.77 -14.58 2.34
N SER A 23 -1.87 -14.68 3.66
CA SER A 23 -0.84 -14.22 4.59
C SER A 23 0.06 -15.39 4.99
N THR A 24 1.37 -15.17 4.89
CA THR A 24 2.34 -16.13 5.42
C THR A 24 2.46 -15.99 6.95
N ARG A 25 2.86 -17.06 7.65
CA ARG A 25 3.16 -16.99 9.10
C ARG A 25 4.20 -15.90 9.42
N HIS A 26 5.15 -15.67 8.50
CA HIS A 26 6.17 -14.63 8.61
C HIS A 26 5.55 -13.22 8.57
N MET A 27 4.60 -12.99 7.66
CA MET A 27 3.86 -11.75 7.54
C MET A 27 3.07 -11.46 8.83
N GLN A 28 2.29 -12.42 9.32
CA GLN A 28 1.45 -12.27 10.51
C GLN A 28 2.26 -11.89 11.75
N LYS A 29 3.40 -12.57 11.98
CA LYS A 29 4.29 -12.26 13.09
C LYS A 29 4.83 -10.82 12.99
N ARG A 30 5.22 -10.39 11.79
CA ARG A 30 5.82 -9.06 11.59
C ARG A 30 4.81 -7.93 11.62
N SER A 31 3.60 -8.16 11.14
CA SER A 31 2.50 -7.18 11.17
C SER A 31 2.06 -6.94 12.61
N GLN A 32 1.88 -8.00 13.39
CA GLN A 32 1.52 -7.94 14.82
C GLN A 32 2.58 -7.18 15.63
N GLN A 33 3.87 -7.51 15.45
CA GLN A 33 4.98 -6.83 16.13
C GLN A 33 5.09 -5.33 15.80
N ARG A 34 4.48 -4.87 14.69
CA ARG A 34 4.56 -3.48 14.21
C ARG A 34 3.25 -2.72 14.32
N GLY A 35 2.23 -3.32 14.93
CA GLY A 35 0.88 -2.74 15.02
C GLY A 35 0.29 -2.44 13.64
N ILE A 36 0.53 -3.31 12.66
CA ILE A 36 0.00 -3.17 11.30
C ILE A 36 -1.16 -4.18 11.17
N GLY A 37 -2.38 -3.68 11.27
CA GLY A 37 -3.59 -4.47 11.01
C GLY A 37 -3.79 -4.75 9.52
N GLU A 38 -4.57 -5.80 9.23
CA GLU A 38 -4.88 -6.28 7.87
C GLU A 38 -5.54 -5.20 6.99
N GLU A 39 -6.48 -4.45 7.56
CA GLU A 39 -7.13 -3.31 6.89
C GLU A 39 -6.13 -2.30 6.32
N HIS A 40 -5.06 -1.98 7.07
CA HIS A 40 -4.02 -1.05 6.61
C HIS A 40 -3.23 -1.61 5.42
N ILE A 41 -3.04 -2.93 5.39
CA ILE A 41 -2.36 -3.61 4.29
C ILE A 41 -3.23 -3.58 3.04
N CYS A 42 -4.53 -3.85 3.16
CA CYS A 42 -5.47 -3.69 2.05
C CYS A 42 -5.44 -2.26 1.49
N LEU A 43 -5.60 -1.25 2.36
CA LEU A 43 -5.54 0.17 1.96
C LEU A 43 -4.23 0.53 1.24
N ALA A 44 -3.10 0.03 1.72
CA ALA A 44 -1.83 0.26 1.06
C ALA A 44 -1.74 -0.43 -0.30
N MET A 45 -2.33 -1.61 -0.48
CA MET A 45 -2.36 -2.31 -1.78
C MET A 45 -3.30 -1.65 -2.79
N ASP A 46 -4.42 -1.09 -2.32
CA ASP A 46 -5.43 -0.50 -3.21
C ASP A 46 -5.06 0.91 -3.67
N TYR A 47 -4.43 1.70 -2.78
CA TYR A 47 -4.15 3.11 -3.05
C TYR A 47 -2.66 3.49 -3.02
N GLY A 48 -1.80 2.59 -2.54
CA GLY A 48 -0.36 2.85 -2.50
C GLY A 48 0.27 2.85 -3.88
N GLU A 49 1.38 3.55 -4.03
CA GLU A 49 2.14 3.54 -5.27
C GLU A 49 2.89 2.20 -5.40
N ALA A 50 2.65 1.49 -6.50
CA ALA A 50 3.24 0.20 -6.76
C ALA A 50 4.60 0.32 -7.46
N PHE A 51 5.61 -0.35 -6.91
CA PHE A 51 6.95 -0.44 -7.49
C PHE A 51 7.35 -1.90 -7.72
N PHE A 52 7.68 -2.24 -8.96
CA PHE A 52 8.13 -3.57 -9.35
C PHE A 52 9.65 -3.67 -9.28
N ARG A 53 10.20 -4.41 -8.32
CA ARG A 53 11.65 -4.55 -8.09
C ARG A 53 11.99 -5.95 -7.60
N GLN A 54 13.10 -6.52 -8.07
CA GLN A 54 13.62 -7.80 -7.56
C GLN A 54 12.61 -8.96 -7.64
N GLY A 55 11.74 -8.95 -8.66
CA GLY A 55 10.66 -9.95 -8.80
C GLY A 55 9.50 -9.77 -7.81
N LEU A 56 9.42 -8.64 -7.11
CA LEU A 56 8.41 -8.34 -6.09
C LEU A 56 7.66 -7.04 -6.40
N ILE A 57 6.46 -6.92 -5.82
CA ILE A 57 5.67 -5.68 -5.83
C ILE A 57 5.79 -5.01 -4.47
N PHE A 58 6.23 -3.76 -4.45
CA PHE A 58 6.28 -2.92 -3.27
C PHE A 58 5.20 -1.85 -3.38
N TYR A 59 4.16 -1.95 -2.55
CA TYR A 59 3.17 -0.88 -2.40
C TYR A 59 3.64 0.08 -1.31
N VAL A 60 3.79 1.36 -1.66
CA VAL A 60 4.25 2.39 -0.73
C VAL A 60 3.17 3.44 -0.55
N VAL A 61 2.76 3.67 0.69
CA VAL A 61 1.84 4.75 1.04
C VAL A 61 2.56 6.09 0.92
N GLY A 62 2.25 6.82 -0.15
CA GLY A 62 2.74 8.18 -0.40
C GLY A 62 1.85 9.27 0.22
N GLU A 63 2.35 10.50 0.23
CA GLU A 63 1.63 11.65 0.80
C GLU A 63 0.30 11.93 0.10
N LYS A 64 0.21 11.67 -1.21
CA LYS A 64 -1.03 11.84 -1.99
C LYS A 64 -2.18 10.98 -1.44
N LEU A 65 -1.92 9.73 -1.07
CA LEU A 65 -2.92 8.86 -0.43
C LEU A 65 -3.35 9.41 0.92
N LEU A 66 -2.40 9.90 1.72
CA LEU A 66 -2.74 10.48 3.02
C LEU A 66 -3.68 11.68 2.87
N LEU A 67 -3.52 12.51 1.84
CA LEU A 67 -4.41 13.64 1.58
C LEU A 67 -5.84 13.23 1.20
N MET A 68 -6.03 12.02 0.66
CA MET A 68 -7.36 11.51 0.27
C MET A 68 -8.15 10.95 1.45
N LEU A 69 -7.50 10.63 2.57
CA LEU A 69 -8.17 10.06 3.72
C LEU A 69 -8.65 11.17 4.67
N PRO A 70 -9.95 11.27 4.99
CA PRO A 70 -10.46 12.30 5.89
C PRO A 70 -10.03 12.04 7.35
N ASP A 71 -9.91 10.78 7.77
CA ASP A 71 -9.57 10.41 9.14
C ASP A 71 -8.06 10.54 9.45
N HIS A 72 -7.73 11.47 10.35
CA HIS A 72 -6.38 11.68 10.85
C HIS A 72 -5.78 10.44 11.53
N ARG A 73 -6.58 9.69 12.29
CA ARG A 73 -6.09 8.49 13.01
C ARG A 73 -5.67 7.42 12.01
N LEU A 74 -6.48 7.19 10.98
CA LEU A 74 -6.15 6.28 9.90
C LEU A 74 -4.90 6.74 9.14
N ARG A 75 -4.76 8.05 8.83
CA ARG A 75 -3.56 8.60 8.19
C ARG A 75 -2.30 8.24 8.95
N GLU A 76 -2.25 8.49 10.25
CA GLU A 76 -1.08 8.14 11.08
C GLU A 76 -0.81 6.63 11.10
N LYS A 77 -1.86 5.79 11.10
CA LYS A 77 -1.72 4.33 11.04
C LYS A 77 -1.25 3.80 9.70
N ILE A 78 -1.47 4.46 8.57
CA ILE A 78 -0.97 3.97 7.27
C ILE A 78 0.26 4.71 6.76
N LYS A 79 0.60 5.85 7.37
CA LYS A 79 1.76 6.65 7.03
C LYS A 79 3.03 5.82 7.02
N ASN A 80 3.81 6.00 5.96
CA ASN A 80 5.07 5.32 5.73
C ASN A 80 4.97 3.78 5.61
N LEU A 81 3.76 3.23 5.43
CA LEU A 81 3.58 1.80 5.28
C LEU A 81 4.11 1.33 3.92
N VAL A 82 4.87 0.25 3.95
CA VAL A 82 5.33 -0.49 2.79
C VAL A 82 4.84 -1.92 2.90
N VAL A 83 4.16 -2.40 1.87
CA VAL A 83 3.68 -3.77 1.73
C VAL A 83 4.43 -4.44 0.59
N VAL A 84 4.94 -5.65 0.84
CA VAL A 84 5.69 -6.43 -0.14
C VAL A 84 4.88 -7.67 -0.51
N VAL A 85 4.66 -7.84 -1.81
CA VAL A 85 3.78 -8.86 -2.37
C VAL A 85 4.53 -9.65 -3.43
N SER A 86 4.32 -10.97 -3.44
CA SER A 86 4.77 -11.84 -4.51
C SER A 86 3.84 -11.69 -5.71
N PRO A 87 4.32 -11.31 -6.91
CA PRO A 87 3.48 -11.21 -8.09
C PRO A 87 2.96 -12.58 -8.58
N GLU A 88 3.67 -13.67 -8.29
CA GLU A 88 3.30 -15.01 -8.78
C GLU A 88 2.17 -15.63 -7.96
N THR A 89 2.25 -15.53 -6.63
CA THR A 89 1.27 -16.14 -5.73
C THR A 89 0.25 -15.14 -5.18
N ASN A 90 0.49 -13.85 -5.41
CA ASN A 90 -0.26 -12.73 -4.81
C ASN A 90 -0.24 -12.73 -3.27
N ASP A 91 0.73 -13.42 -2.67
CA ASP A 91 0.87 -13.51 -1.21
C ASP A 91 1.56 -12.27 -0.65
N VAL A 92 1.09 -11.79 0.51
CA VAL A 92 1.80 -10.74 1.25
C VAL A 92 2.95 -11.39 1.99
N LEU A 93 4.17 -11.09 1.53
CA LEU A 93 5.39 -11.62 2.11
C LEU A 93 5.74 -10.91 3.41
N THR A 94 5.67 -9.58 3.42
CA THR A 94 5.99 -8.77 4.59
C THR A 94 5.40 -7.38 4.51
N CYS A 95 5.31 -6.70 5.65
CA CYS A 95 4.99 -5.29 5.75
C CYS A 95 5.88 -4.61 6.79
N TYR A 96 6.15 -3.32 6.60
CA TYR A 96 6.95 -2.51 7.51
C TYR A 96 6.68 -1.01 7.34
N ARG A 97 7.12 -0.21 8.31
CA ARG A 97 7.07 1.26 8.23
C ARG A 97 8.44 1.82 7.87
N SER A 98 8.50 2.77 6.94
CA SER A 98 9.74 3.48 6.59
C SER A 98 9.49 4.88 6.04
N LYS A 99 9.99 5.91 6.74
CA LYS A 99 9.93 7.31 6.30
C LYS A 99 10.57 7.55 4.92
N LYS A 100 11.54 6.70 4.55
CA LYS A 100 12.26 6.76 3.28
C LYS A 100 11.93 5.55 2.39
N GLY A 101 10.77 4.90 2.62
CA GLY A 101 10.35 3.68 1.93
C GLY A 101 10.39 3.82 0.42
N MET A 102 9.73 4.85 -0.12
CA MET A 102 9.72 5.15 -1.55
C MET A 102 11.14 5.35 -2.11
N ARG A 103 11.99 6.15 -1.44
CA ARG A 103 13.38 6.39 -1.86
C ARG A 103 14.19 5.09 -1.90
N HIS A 104 14.07 4.25 -0.87
CA HIS A 104 14.79 2.99 -0.80
C HIS A 104 14.32 2.01 -1.87
N VAL A 105 13.01 1.88 -2.06
CA VAL A 105 12.42 1.00 -3.09
C VAL A 105 12.83 1.46 -4.49
N ARG A 106 12.82 2.76 -4.79
CA ARG A 106 13.28 3.28 -6.09
C ARG A 106 14.75 2.98 -6.39
N LYS A 107 15.59 2.97 -5.35
CA LYS A 107 17.03 2.66 -5.44
C LYS A 107 17.34 1.15 -5.51
N LYS A 108 16.37 0.28 -5.22
CA LYS A 108 16.57 -1.17 -5.40
C LYS A 108 16.86 -1.46 -6.86
N GLN A 109 17.84 -2.32 -7.09
CA GLN A 109 18.13 -2.84 -8.42
C GLN A 109 16.92 -3.60 -8.95
N LYS A 110 16.75 -3.58 -10.27
CA LYS A 110 15.60 -4.22 -10.93
C LYS A 110 15.62 -5.75 -10.77
N ARG A 111 16.81 -6.34 -10.75
CA ARG A 111 17.05 -7.79 -10.62
C ARG A 111 17.99 -8.04 -9.44
N LEU A 112 17.84 -9.18 -8.77
CA LEU A 112 18.89 -9.71 -7.90
C LEU A 112 20.00 -10.25 -8.82
N TYR A 113 21.26 -10.05 -8.44
CA TYR A 113 22.37 -10.65 -9.18
C TYR A 113 22.15 -12.17 -9.25
N THR A 114 22.25 -12.72 -10.46
CA THR A 114 22.30 -14.15 -10.74
C THR A 114 23.73 -14.62 -10.58
#